data_AF-A0A924FYZ4-F1
#
_entry.id   AF-A0A924FYZ4-F1
#
_cell.length_a   1.000
_cell.length_b   1.000
_cell.length_c   1.000
_cell.angle_alpha   90.00
_cell.angle_beta   90.00
_cell.angle_gamma   90.00
#
_symmetry.space_group_name_H-M   'P 1'
#
loop_
_entity.id
_entity.type
_entity.pdbx_description
1 polymer ?
#
loop_
_entity_poly.entity_id
_entity_poly.type
_entity_poly.pdbx_seq_one_letter_code
_entity_poly.pdbx_strand_id
1 'polypeptide(L)'
;MTYPISKIDGLTAFAATKLKKAGIRTMESLLEAAHSAKCRKELAAKTGFSEQQLLEWANLADYLRIPGMGKAKAELLRASGVNTVRELTHRNPARLAQAMRDANDKRRLVQVMPSEKS
;
A
#
# COMPACT_ATOMS: atom_id res chain seq x y z
N MET A 1 -6.99 -0.87 15.42
CA MET A 1 -6.43 -1.71 14.33
C MET A 1 -4.97 -1.39 14.08
N THR A 2 -4.08 -1.49 15.08
CA THR A 2 -2.69 -1.04 14.92
C THR A 2 -1.84 -2.18 14.37
N TYR A 3 -1.65 -2.22 13.06
CA TYR A 3 -0.76 -3.19 12.41
C TYR A 3 0.70 -2.71 12.45
N PRO A 4 1.67 -3.60 12.72
CA PRO A 4 3.08 -3.24 12.67
C PRO A 4 3.52 -2.98 11.23
N ILE A 5 4.42 -2.01 11.02
CA ILE A 5 4.95 -1.71 9.68
C ILE A 5 5.63 -2.91 9.01
N SER A 6 6.08 -3.91 9.78
CA SER A 6 6.65 -5.16 9.26
C SER A 6 5.68 -5.98 8.39
N LYS A 7 4.37 -5.70 8.43
CA LYS A 7 3.37 -6.33 7.57
C LYS A 7 3.20 -5.64 6.22
N ILE A 8 3.82 -4.47 6.01
CA ILE A 8 3.79 -3.76 4.73
C ILE A 8 4.63 -4.53 3.71
N ASP A 9 4.02 -4.93 2.60
CA ASP A 9 4.72 -5.66 1.55
C ASP A 9 5.67 -4.74 0.79
N GLY A 10 6.87 -5.23 0.46
CA GLY A 10 7.93 -4.40 -0.13
C GLY A 10 8.66 -3.50 0.87
N LEU A 11 8.32 -3.51 2.16
CA LEU A 11 9.13 -2.89 3.19
C LEU A 11 10.33 -3.79 3.52
N THR A 12 11.52 -3.39 3.09
CA THR A 12 12.74 -4.11 3.43
C THR A 12 13.05 -3.99 4.94
N ALA A 13 13.73 -4.98 5.52
CA ALA A 13 14.16 -4.94 6.91
C ALA A 13 14.97 -3.67 7.25
N PHE A 14 15.71 -3.16 6.27
CA PHE A 14 16.42 -1.89 6.35
C PHE A 14 15.47 -0.69 6.51
N ALA A 15 14.44 -0.61 5.67
CA ALA A 15 13.41 0.43 5.76
C ALA A 15 12.62 0.36 7.07
N ALA A 16 12.22 -0.84 7.49
CA ALA A 16 11.57 -1.07 8.77
C ALA A 16 12.44 -0.59 9.95
N THR A 17 13.74 -0.87 9.92
CA THR A 17 14.68 -0.43 10.97
C THR A 17 14.83 1.09 10.99
N LYS A 18 14.96 1.73 9.83
CA LYS A 18 15.03 3.20 9.73
C LYS A 18 13.76 3.88 10.21
N LEU A 19 12.60 3.38 9.82
CA LEU A 19 11.30 3.89 10.29
C LEU A 19 11.16 3.71 11.81
N LYS A 20 11.54 2.54 12.35
CA LYS A 20 11.56 2.31 13.81
C LYS A 20 12.50 3.27 14.53
N LYS A 21 13.68 3.58 13.97
CA LYS A 21 14.61 4.59 14.50
C LYS A 21 14.02 6.00 14.44
N ALA A 22 13.20 6.29 13.44
CA ALA A 22 12.44 7.55 13.34
C ALA A 22 11.20 7.60 14.27
N GLY A 23 10.94 6.56 15.08
CA GLY A 23 9.80 6.47 15.99
C GLY A 23 8.55 5.83 15.37
N ILE A 24 8.60 5.41 14.11
CA ILE A 24 7.48 4.84 13.38
C ILE A 24 7.52 3.31 13.52
N ARG A 25 6.67 2.77 14.39
CA ARG A 25 6.57 1.32 14.64
C ARG A 25 5.31 0.69 14.02
N THR A 26 4.31 1.51 13.73
CA THR A 26 2.97 1.08 13.33
C THR A 26 2.55 1.75 12.03
N MET A 27 1.63 1.11 11.32
CA MET A 27 1.04 1.66 10.08
C MET A 27 0.32 2.98 10.33
N GLU A 28 -0.35 3.14 11.47
CA GLU A 28 -0.96 4.42 11.86
C GLU A 28 0.09 5.52 12.03
N SER A 29 1.19 5.25 12.74
CA SER A 29 2.27 6.24 12.87
C SER A 29 2.90 6.59 11.53
N LEU A 30 3.00 5.62 10.60
CA LEU A 30 3.46 5.87 9.24
C LEU A 30 2.49 6.78 8.49
N LEU A 31 1.19 6.49 8.55
CA LEU A 31 0.15 7.27 7.89
C LEU A 31 0.07 8.69 8.43
N GLU A 32 0.10 8.87 9.75
CA GLU A 32 0.16 10.19 10.39
C GLU A 32 1.40 10.95 9.96
N ALA A 33 2.57 10.31 10.01
CA ALA A 33 3.82 10.95 9.65
C ALA A 33 3.96 11.18 8.13
N ALA A 34 3.21 10.46 7.28
CA ALA A 34 3.20 10.61 5.82
C ALA A 34 1.93 11.32 5.29
N HIS A 35 1.06 11.83 6.17
CA HIS A 35 -0.25 12.37 5.80
C HIS A 35 -0.13 13.59 4.88
N SER A 36 0.77 14.51 5.23
CA SER A 36 1.02 15.72 4.46
C SER A 36 2.31 15.64 3.62
N ALA A 37 2.35 16.36 2.50
CA ALA A 37 3.56 16.51 1.69
C ALA A 37 4.74 17.07 2.51
N LYS A 38 4.46 17.96 3.47
CA LYS A 38 5.48 18.53 4.35
C LYS A 38 6.07 17.46 5.28
N CYS A 39 5.21 16.65 5.88
CA CYS A 39 5.63 15.56 6.76
C CYS A 39 6.39 14.47 5.98
N ARG A 40 5.98 14.14 4.75
CA ARG A 40 6.74 13.25 3.87
C ARG A 40 8.13 13.76 3.56
N LYS A 41 8.31 15.06 3.34
CA LYS A 41 9.65 15.68 3.17
C LYS A 41 10.52 15.55 4.41
N GLU A 42 9.95 15.79 5.59
CA GLU A 42 10.68 15.62 6.85
C GLU A 42 11.06 14.15 7.08
N LEU A 43 10.14 13.22 6.78
CA LEU A 43 10.39 11.79 6.87
C LEU A 43 11.45 11.34 5.86
N ALA A 44 11.40 11.85 4.64
CA ALA A 44 12.39 11.64 3.60
C ALA A 44 13.77 12.12 4.07
N ALA A 45 13.85 13.30 4.68
CA ALA A 45 15.08 13.82 5.24
C ALA A 45 15.60 12.98 6.43
N LYS A 46 14.73 12.54 7.34
CA LYS A 46 15.11 11.74 8.51
C LYS A 46 15.52 10.31 8.15
N THR A 47 14.83 9.70 7.19
CA THR A 47 15.04 8.30 6.82
C THR A 47 15.94 8.12 5.60
N GLY A 48 16.15 9.18 4.81
CA GLY A 48 16.87 9.11 3.54
C GLY A 48 16.12 8.33 2.45
N PHE A 49 14.80 8.17 2.57
CA PHE A 49 13.96 7.59 1.53
C PHE A 49 13.34 8.67 0.65
N SER A 50 13.02 8.35 -0.59
CA SER A 50 12.31 9.27 -1.47
C SER A 50 10.87 9.47 -1.03
N GLU A 51 10.32 10.67 -1.22
CA GLU A 51 8.92 11.00 -0.93
C GLU A 51 7.94 10.04 -1.63
N GLN A 52 8.29 9.57 -2.83
CA GLN A 52 7.54 8.58 -3.60
C GLN A 52 7.47 7.22 -2.89
N GLN A 53 8.59 6.69 -2.39
CA GLN A 53 8.61 5.43 -1.66
C GLN A 53 7.79 5.51 -0.37
N LEU A 54 7.91 6.64 0.35
CA LEU A 54 7.13 6.90 1.57
C LEU A 54 5.64 6.96 1.27
N LEU A 55 5.25 7.61 0.17
CA LEU A 55 3.87 7.64 -0.30
C LEU A 55 3.37 6.23 -0.65
N GLU A 56 4.19 5.41 -1.32
CA GLU A 56 3.85 4.03 -1.67
C GLU A 56 3.61 3.18 -0.42
N TRP A 57 4.46 3.27 0.60
CA TRP A 57 4.25 2.58 1.87
C TRP A 57 3.02 3.09 2.64
N ALA A 58 2.75 4.40 2.60
CA ALA A 58 1.55 4.96 3.20
C ALA A 58 0.28 4.42 2.53
N ASN A 59 0.26 4.35 1.19
CA ASN A 59 -0.86 3.78 0.44
C ASN A 59 -1.05 2.28 0.73
N LEU A 60 0.04 1.52 0.82
CA LEU A 60 0.00 0.09 1.20
C LEU A 60 -0.52 -0.09 2.63
N ALA A 61 -0.08 0.77 3.56
CA ALA A 61 -0.59 0.78 4.92
C ALA A 61 -2.11 1.06 4.96
N ASP A 62 -2.61 1.97 4.12
CA ASP A 62 -4.04 2.24 3.99
C ASP A 62 -4.82 1.05 3.40
N TYR A 63 -4.27 0.35 2.40
CA TYR A 63 -4.90 -0.86 1.87
C TYR A 63 -5.02 -1.96 2.92
N LEU A 64 -3.96 -2.19 3.73
CA LEU A 64 -3.95 -3.21 4.77
C LEU A 64 -4.90 -2.91 5.94
N ARG A 65 -5.37 -1.66 6.08
CA ARG A 65 -6.41 -1.30 7.05
C ARG A 65 -7.80 -1.78 6.63
N ILE A 66 -8.02 -2.03 5.34
CA ILE A 66 -9.32 -2.47 4.84
C ILE A 66 -9.51 -3.95 5.20
N PRO A 67 -10.51 -4.30 6.03
CA PRO A 67 -10.75 -5.69 6.41
C PRO A 67 -11.07 -6.53 5.17
N GLY A 68 -10.38 -7.65 5.00
CA GLY A 68 -10.48 -8.51 3.81
C GLY A 68 -9.54 -8.13 2.65
N MET A 69 -8.76 -7.04 2.78
CA MET A 69 -7.73 -6.69 1.82
C MET A 69 -6.37 -7.27 2.23
N GLY A 70 -6.16 -8.54 1.87
CA GLY A 70 -4.89 -9.23 2.10
C GLY A 70 -3.80 -8.85 1.09
N LYS A 71 -2.56 -9.29 1.40
CA LYS A 71 -1.36 -9.13 0.55
C LYS A 71 -1.61 -9.44 -0.93
N ALA A 72 -2.28 -10.57 -1.20
CA ALA A 72 -2.58 -11.01 -2.56
C ALA A 72 -3.44 -10.01 -3.36
N LYS A 73 -4.42 -9.38 -2.69
CA LYS A 73 -5.33 -8.42 -3.32
C LYS A 73 -4.66 -7.06 -3.54
N ALA A 74 -3.81 -6.63 -2.60
CA ALA A 74 -2.98 -5.43 -2.75
C ALA A 74 -1.95 -5.59 -3.89
N GLU A 75 -1.31 -6.76 -4.00
CA GLU A 75 -0.38 -7.03 -5.11
C GLU A 75 -1.10 -7.10 -6.46
N LEU A 76 -2.30 -7.69 -6.50
CA LEU A 76 -3.13 -7.70 -7.69
C LEU A 76 -3.55 -6.29 -8.14
N LEU A 77 -3.89 -5.41 -7.20
CA LEU A 77 -4.20 -4.01 -7.46
C LEU A 77 -2.99 -3.26 -8.03
N ARG A 78 -1.81 -3.48 -7.44
CA ARG A 78 -0.57 -2.90 -7.93
C ARG A 78 -0.22 -3.42 -9.33
N ALA A 79 -0.47 -4.71 -9.59
CA ALA A 79 -0.28 -5.32 -10.90
C ALA A 79 -1.30 -4.85 -11.95
N SER A 80 -2.51 -4.45 -11.54
CA SER A 80 -3.50 -3.80 -12.41
C SER A 80 -3.25 -2.28 -12.56
N GLY A 81 -2.18 -1.77 -11.96
CA GLY A 81 -1.74 -0.37 -12.04
C GLY A 81 -2.57 0.58 -11.18
N VAL A 82 -3.25 0.08 -10.15
CA VAL A 82 -3.86 0.89 -9.08
C VAL A 82 -2.90 0.90 -7.91
N ASN A 83 -2.30 2.06 -7.64
CA ASN A 83 -1.31 2.17 -6.56
C ASN A 83 -1.90 2.80 -5.29
N THR A 84 -3.10 3.40 -5.37
CA THR A 84 -3.71 4.13 -4.25
C THR A 84 -5.18 3.80 -4.04
N VAL A 85 -5.64 3.82 -2.78
CA VAL A 85 -7.07 3.65 -2.45
C VAL A 85 -7.92 4.72 -3.15
N ARG A 86 -7.38 5.92 -3.33
CA ARG A 86 -8.07 7.01 -4.02
C ARG A 86 -8.27 6.71 -5.51
N GLU A 87 -7.26 6.14 -6.17
CA GLU A 87 -7.38 5.65 -7.55
C GLU A 87 -8.38 4.51 -7.67
N LEU A 88 -8.48 3.63 -6.66
CA LEU A 88 -9.50 2.58 -6.61
C LEU A 88 -10.90 3.18 -6.69
N THR A 89 -11.18 4.21 -5.90
CA THR A 89 -12.51 4.85 -5.84
C THR A 89 -12.88 5.60 -7.11
N HIS A 90 -11.91 6.18 -7.81
CA HIS A 90 -12.15 6.94 -9.05
C HIS A 90 -12.13 6.10 -10.33
N ARG A 91 -11.63 4.86 -10.29
CA ARG A 91 -11.59 3.99 -11.48
C ARG A 91 -12.95 3.33 -11.74
N ASN A 92 -13.23 3.12 -13.01
CA ASN A 92 -14.42 2.35 -13.41
C ASN A 92 -14.26 0.89 -12.95
N PRO A 93 -15.21 0.37 -12.15
CA PRO A 93 -15.12 -0.98 -11.58
C PRO A 93 -15.04 -2.08 -12.64
N ALA A 94 -15.71 -1.91 -13.79
CA ALA A 94 -15.67 -2.89 -14.88
C ALA A 94 -14.27 -2.98 -15.51
N ARG A 95 -13.62 -1.83 -15.75
CA ARG A 95 -12.25 -1.78 -16.28
C ARG A 95 -11.24 -2.31 -15.27
N LEU A 96 -11.45 -2.03 -13.99
CA LEU A 96 -10.59 -2.52 -12.92
C LEU A 96 -10.68 -4.05 -12.81
N ALA A 97 -11.89 -4.63 -12.83
CA ALA A 97 -12.09 -6.07 -12.79
C ALA A 97 -11.42 -6.77 -13.98
N GLN A 98 -11.45 -6.14 -15.16
CA GLN A 98 -10.77 -6.64 -16.35
C GLN A 98 -9.25 -6.59 -16.21
N ALA A 99 -8.68 -5.45 -15.80
CA ALA A 99 -7.24 -5.31 -15.57
C ALA A 99 -6.73 -6.24 -14.44
N MET A 100 -7.54 -6.47 -13.40
CA MET A 100 -7.27 -7.44 -12.36
C MET A 100 -7.35 -8.88 -12.89
N ARG A 101 -8.27 -9.21 -13.80
CA ARG A 101 -8.27 -10.51 -14.50
C ARG A 101 -7.00 -10.70 -15.31
N ASP A 102 -6.62 -9.73 -16.13
CA ASP A 102 -5.40 -9.79 -16.94
C ASP A 102 -4.13 -9.95 -16.08
N ALA A 103 -4.05 -9.22 -14.97
CA ALA A 103 -2.95 -9.34 -14.02
C ALA A 103 -2.94 -10.70 -13.29
N ASN A 104 -4.13 -11.21 -12.94
CA ASN A 104 -4.25 -12.51 -12.27
C ASN A 104 -3.98 -13.68 -13.23
N ASP A 105 -4.34 -13.57 -14.50
CA ASP A 105 -4.05 -14.58 -15.51
C ASP A 105 -2.53 -14.71 -15.72
N LYS A 106 -1.83 -13.57 -15.79
CA LYS A 106 -0.37 -13.52 -15.94
C LYS A 106 0.41 -13.96 -14.71
N ARG A 107 -0.07 -13.66 -13.49
CA ARG A 107 0.71 -13.83 -12.26
C ARG A 107 0.11 -14.82 -11.26
N ARG A 108 -1.11 -15.33 -11.47
CA ARG A 108 -1.87 -16.23 -10.59
C ARG A 108 -1.81 -15.84 -9.11
N LEU A 109 -2.00 -14.56 -8.82
CA LEU A 109 -1.79 -13.99 -7.48
C LEU A 109 -2.95 -14.26 -6.52
N VAL A 110 -4.17 -14.47 -7.01
CA VAL A 110 -5.36 -14.65 -6.17
C VAL A 110 -6.27 -15.74 -6.73
N GLN A 111 -6.63 -16.73 -5.90
CA GLN A 111 -7.56 -17.81 -6.26
C GLN A 111 -9.02 -17.35 -6.33
N VAL A 112 -9.36 -16.26 -5.64
CA VAL A 112 -10.73 -15.70 -5.58
C VAL A 112 -10.69 -14.31 -6.20
N MET A 113 -11.28 -14.19 -7.39
CA MET A 113 -11.46 -12.88 -8.03
C MET A 113 -12.41 -12.04 -7.16
N PRO A 114 -12.04 -10.80 -6.79
CA PRO A 114 -13.02 -9.88 -6.24
C PRO A 114 -14.05 -9.59 -7.34
N SER A 115 -15.27 -10.09 -7.14
CA SER A 115 -16.43 -9.86 -8.00
C SER A 115 -16.81 -8.38 -7.96
N GLU A 116 -17.49 -7.89 -9.01
CA GLU A 116 -17.95 -6.51 -9.25
C GLU A 116 -18.86 -5.92 -8.15
N LYS A 117 -19.12 -6.67 -7.08
CA LYS A 117 -19.93 -6.28 -5.92
C LYS A 117 -19.15 -6.53 -4.63
N SER A 118 -18.25 -5.62 -4.24
CA SER A 118 -17.76 -5.47 -2.86
C SER A 118 -17.15 -4.10 -2.66
#